data_AF-T0YKX7-F1
#
_entry.id   AF-T0YKX7-F1
#
_cell.length_a   1.000
_cell.length_b   1.000
_cell.length_c   1.000
_cell.angle_alpha   90.00
_cell.angle_beta   90.00
_cell.angle_gamma   90.00
#
_symmetry.space_group_name_H-M   'P 1'
#
loop_
_entity.id
_entity.type
_entity.pdbx_description
1 polymer ?
#
loop_
_entity_poly.entity_id
_entity_poly.type
_entity_poly.pdbx_seq_one_letter_code
_entity_poly.pdbx_strand_id
1 'polypeptide(L)' 'MTTPSLNSFDARRTLTVGSRELTYFSLRAPQLEALGVARLPYAIRVLLENL' A
#
# COMPACT_ATOMS: atom_id res chain seq x y z
N MET A 1 15.36 14.81 14.70
CA MET A 1 14.76 14.89 13.35
C MET A 1 14.02 13.58 13.13
N THR A 2 12.69 13.59 13.11
CA THR A 2 11.87 12.40 12.87
C THR A 2 11.97 12.06 11.39
N THR A 3 12.64 10.97 11.05
CA THR A 3 12.68 10.47 9.68
C THR A 3 11.23 10.16 9.27
N PRO A 4 10.67 10.78 8.21
CA PRO A 4 9.33 10.46 7.77
C PRO A 4 9.27 8.97 7.45
N SER A 5 8.36 8.25 8.09
CA SER A 5 8.19 6.82 7.83
C SER A 5 7.69 6.64 6.41
N LEU A 6 8.29 5.75 5.61
CA LEU A 6 7.79 5.37 4.27
C LEU A 6 6.39 4.70 4.29
N ASN A 7 5.75 4.58 5.44
CA ASN A 7 4.47 3.92 5.65
C ASN A 7 3.38 4.90 6.13
N SER A 8 3.27 6.06 5.49
CA SER A 8 2.36 7.15 5.90
C SER A 8 0.88 6.75 6.00
N PHE A 9 0.46 5.77 5.20
CA PHE A 9 -0.93 5.27 5.17
C PHE A 9 -1.14 3.94 5.90
N ASP A 10 -0.13 3.48 6.63
CA ASP A 10 -0.11 2.14 7.23
C ASP A 10 -0.45 1.01 6.22
N ALA A 11 0.06 1.15 5.00
CA ALA A 11 -0.20 0.27 3.87
C ALA A 11 0.78 -0.91 3.78
N ARG A 12 1.90 -0.88 4.50
CA ARG A 12 2.90 -1.96 4.48
C ARG A 12 2.31 -3.28 4.95
N ARG A 13 2.45 -4.32 4.15
CA ARG A 13 2.00 -5.69 4.44
C ARG A 13 3.11 -6.68 4.10
N THR A 14 3.06 -7.83 4.76
CA THR A 14 3.94 -8.97 4.51
C THR A 14 3.13 -10.07 3.85
N LEU A 15 3.60 -10.54 2.72
CA LEU A 15 3.06 -11.71 2.02
C LEU A 15 4.05 -12.86 2.17
N THR A 16 3.62 -13.93 2.82
CA THR A 16 4.42 -15.17 2.95
C THR A 16 4.07 -16.10 1.79
N VAL A 17 5.07 -16.45 0.98
CA VAL A 17 4.95 -17.36 -0.17
C VAL A 17 5.93 -18.52 0.04
N GLY A 18 5.41 -19.66 0.50
CA GLY A 18 6.25 -20.79 0.91
C GLY A 18 7.19 -20.39 2.04
N SER A 19 8.51 -20.42 1.78
CA SER A 19 9.56 -20.02 2.72
C SER A 19 10.03 -18.56 2.55
N ARG A 20 9.40 -17.78 1.67
CA ARG A 20 9.80 -16.39 1.37
C ARG A 20 8.80 -15.41 1.96
N GLU A 21 9.32 -14.32 2.52
CA GLU A 21 8.52 -13.16 2.91
C GLU A 21 8.75 -12.02 1.91
N LEU A 22 7.66 -11.44 1.44
CA LEU A 22 7.66 -10.31 0.51
C LEU A 22 6.97 -9.14 1.18
N THR A 23 7.59 -7.97 1.13
CA THR A 23 6.94 -6.73 1.55
C THR A 23 6.21 -6.12 0.35
N TYR A 24 4.97 -5.69 0.55
CA TYR A 24 4.21 -4.91 -0.41
C TYR A 24 3.38 -3.82 0.29
N PHE A 25 2.85 -2.86 -0.46
CA PHE A 25 2.04 -1.77 0.07
C PHE A 25 0.61 -1.89 -0.46
N SER A 26 -0.32 -2.31 0.39
CA SER A 26 -1.69 -2.62 0.00
C SER A 26 -2.54 -1.36 -0.16
N LEU A 27 -3.16 -1.16 -1.33
CA LEU A 27 -4.20 -0.14 -1.50
C LEU A 27 -5.47 -0.40 -0.69
N ARG A 28 -5.60 -1.59 -0.08
CA ARG A 28 -6.68 -1.92 0.87
C ARG A 28 -6.38 -1.49 2.32
N ALA A 29 -5.36 -0.66 2.53
CA ALA A 29 -5.12 -0.07 3.84
C ALA A 29 -6.35 0.74 4.29
N PRO A 30 -6.78 0.68 5.56
CA PRO A 30 -7.97 1.40 6.03
C PRO A 30 -7.96 2.90 5.69
N GLN A 31 -6.79 3.52 5.77
CA GLN A 31 -6.56 4.93 5.46
C GLN A 31 -6.73 5.23 3.98
N LEU A 32 -6.34 4.31 3.08
CA LEU A 32 -6.50 4.46 1.62
C LEU A 32 -7.93 4.13 1.17
N GLU A 33 -8.56 3.14 1.80
CA GLU A 33 -9.98 2.82 1.57
C GLU A 33 -10.88 4.00 1.96
N ALA A 34 -10.59 4.68 3.07
CA ALA A 34 -11.28 5.88 3.49
C ALA A 34 -11.17 7.04 2.47
N LEU A 35 -10.12 7.05 1.65
CA LEU A 35 -9.91 8.02 0.56
C LEU A 35 -10.60 7.60 -0.76
N GLY A 36 -11.29 6.45 -0.79
CA GLY A 36 -12.04 6.00 -1.96
C GLY A 36 -11.16 5.50 -3.10
N VAL A 37 -9.94 5.04 -2.82
CA VAL A 37 -8.97 4.53 -3.82
C VAL A 37 -9.58 3.41 -4.69
N ALA A 38 -10.49 2.60 -4.13
CA ALA A 38 -11.20 1.56 -4.87
C ALA A 38 -12.03 2.08 -6.07
N ARG A 39 -12.43 3.35 -6.07
CA ARG A 39 -13.23 3.99 -7.15
C ARG A 39 -12.37 4.51 -8.30
N LEU A 40 -11.04 4.52 -8.14
CA LEU A 40 -10.13 5.06 -9.14
C LEU A 40 -10.02 4.13 -10.37
N PRO A 41 -9.82 4.71 -11.57
CA PRO A 41 -9.50 3.94 -12.76
C PRO A 41 -8.30 3.00 -12.52
N TYR A 42 -8.29 1.86 -13.20
CA TYR A 42 -7.28 0.80 -12.96
C TYR A 42 -5.85 1.32 -13.12
N ALA A 43 -5.61 2.17 -14.13
CA ALA A 43 -4.29 2.78 -14.36
C ALA A 43 -3.80 3.62 -13.17
N ILE A 44 -4.69 4.37 -12.50
CA ILE A 44 -4.32 5.20 -11.35
C ILE A 44 -3.98 4.34 -10.14
N ARG A 45 -4.72 3.25 -9.92
CA ARG A 45 -4.40 2.28 -8.85
C ARG A 45 -3.02 1.66 -9.05
N VAL A 46 -2.66 1.30 -10.28
CA VAL A 46 -1.32 0.78 -10.59
C VAL A 46 -0.23 1.81 -10.27
N LEU A 47 -0.43 3.08 -10.64
CA LEU A 47 0.53 4.14 -10.31
C LEU A 47 0.69 4.33 -8.79
N LEU A 48 -0.41 4.28 -8.04
CA LEU A 48 -0.38 4.43 -6.58
C LEU A 48 0.32 3.27 -5.86
N GLU A 49 0.21 2.04 -6.37
CA GLU A 49 0.89 0.89 -5.76
C GLU A 49 2.41 0.86 -6.06
N ASN A 50 2.85 1.60 -7.08
CA ASN A 50 4.28 1.71 -7.46
C ASN A 50 5.02 2.87 -6.78
N LEU A 51 4.30 3.74 -6.07
CA LEU A 51 4.82 4.97 -5.47
C LEU A 51 5.28 4.73 -4.03
#